data_AF-A0A814BEL9-F1
#
_entry.id   AF-A0A814BEL9-F1
#
_cell.length_a   1.000
_cell.length_b   1.000
_cell.length_c   1.000
_cell.angle_alpha   90.00
_cell.angle_beta   90.00
_cell.angle_gamma   90.00
#
_symmetry.space_group_name_H-M   'P 1'
#
loop_
_entity.id
_entity.type
_entity.pdbx_description
1 polymer ?
#
loop_
_entity_poly.entity_id
_entity_poly.type
_entity_poly.pdbx_seq_one_letter_code
_entity_poly.pdbx_strand_id
1 'polypeptide(L)'
;MPFIEDWITHPMTIINRLHEKSPDTFENDVRNYFQTNIDNPTFYKEIPSLNDRDDEHPLPSGCLVRYRAMIQDMADDEIYCTNYKVRSNDYQQTEIEKSAKYTDLFVCPPGYSVVEQEPPREKFSSRQCFLCIPVPNETQWVKDAYRHYFGEEFTMHKR
;
A
#
# COMPACT_ATOMS: atom_id res chain seq x y z
N MET A 1 -6.52 27.45 1.42
CA MET A 1 -5.52 26.45 1.84
C MET A 1 -5.33 25.50 0.68
N PRO A 2 -4.11 25.23 0.20
CA PRO A 2 -3.91 24.18 -0.79
C PRO A 2 -4.31 22.85 -0.15
N PHE A 3 -5.17 22.10 -0.83
CA PHE A 3 -5.63 20.78 -0.43
C PHE A 3 -4.40 19.86 -0.46
N ILE A 4 -3.80 19.56 0.71
CA ILE A 4 -2.78 18.51 0.79
C ILE A 4 -3.50 17.22 0.42
N GLU A 5 -3.09 16.63 -0.71
CA GLU A 5 -3.59 15.33 -1.13
C GLU A 5 -3.23 14.29 -0.09
N ASP A 6 -4.23 13.54 0.38
CA ASP A 6 -4.04 12.53 1.41
C ASP A 6 -3.54 11.21 0.81
N TRP A 7 -2.27 11.20 0.44
CA TRP A 7 -1.59 10.04 -0.16
C TRP A 7 -1.13 9.01 0.88
N ILE A 8 -1.17 9.35 2.18
CA ILE A 8 -0.80 8.44 3.27
C ILE A 8 -2.01 7.59 3.68
N THR A 9 -3.17 8.20 3.96
CA THR A 9 -4.33 7.42 4.42
C THR A 9 -5.18 6.90 3.26
N HIS A 10 -5.16 7.57 2.09
CA HIS A 10 -5.91 7.17 0.90
C HIS A 10 -5.04 7.09 -0.38
N PRO A 11 -3.94 6.30 -0.40
CA PRO A 11 -3.02 6.21 -1.54
C PRO A 11 -3.71 5.77 -2.84
N MET A 12 -4.75 4.92 -2.75
CA MET A 12 -5.48 4.42 -3.91
C MET A 12 -6.18 5.52 -4.72
N THR A 13 -6.57 6.63 -4.08
CA THR A 13 -7.16 7.79 -4.78
C THR A 13 -6.14 8.41 -5.73
N ILE A 14 -4.89 8.53 -5.28
CA ILE A 14 -3.79 9.08 -6.09
C ILE A 14 -3.44 8.11 -7.22
N ILE A 15 -3.33 6.83 -6.91
CA ILE A 15 -3.02 5.77 -7.87
C ILE A 15 -4.07 5.74 -8.99
N ASN A 16 -5.36 5.71 -8.66
CA ASN A 16 -6.43 5.69 -9.66
C ASN A 16 -6.42 6.94 -10.53
N ARG A 17 -6.21 8.12 -9.93
CA ARG A 17 -6.10 9.37 -10.70
C ARG A 17 -4.90 9.38 -11.65
N LEU A 18 -3.74 8.85 -11.22
CA LEU A 18 -2.56 8.73 -12.09
C LEU A 18 -2.83 7.73 -13.23
N HIS A 19 -3.54 6.64 -12.95
CA HIS A 19 -3.97 5.67 -13.95
C HIS A 19 -4.91 6.30 -15.00
N GLU A 20 -5.90 7.07 -14.55
CA GLU A 20 -6.85 7.78 -15.43
C GLU A 20 -6.15 8.83 -16.31
N LYS A 21 -5.13 9.51 -15.77
CA LYS A 21 -4.40 10.57 -16.48
C LYS A 21 -3.48 10.03 -17.56
N SER A 22 -2.70 8.99 -17.25
CA SER A 22 -1.65 8.46 -18.11
C SER A 22 -1.54 6.94 -18.00
N PRO A 23 -2.41 6.16 -18.64
CA PRO A 23 -2.37 4.70 -18.58
C PRO A 23 -1.02 4.10 -19.02
N ASP A 24 -0.43 4.65 -20.09
CA ASP A 24 0.81 4.13 -20.70
C ASP A 24 2.06 4.33 -19.83
N THR A 25 2.11 5.40 -19.03
CA THR A 25 3.24 5.74 -18.14
C THR A 25 2.93 5.52 -16.66
N PHE A 26 1.75 4.97 -16.36
CA PHE A 26 1.16 4.84 -15.04
C PHE A 26 2.14 4.33 -13.98
N GLU A 27 2.88 3.26 -14.27
CA GLU A 27 3.79 2.66 -13.29
C GLU A 27 4.94 3.59 -12.90
N ASN A 28 5.50 4.28 -13.89
CA ASN A 28 6.57 5.23 -13.67
C ASN A 28 6.04 6.47 -12.95
N ASP A 29 4.83 6.93 -13.29
CA ASP A 29 4.21 8.09 -12.63
C ASP A 29 3.89 7.81 -11.16
N VAL A 30 3.36 6.61 -10.85
CA VAL A 30 3.16 6.17 -9.46
C VAL A 30 4.50 6.08 -8.75
N ARG A 31 5.50 5.40 -9.32
CA ARG A 31 6.84 5.29 -8.71
C ARG A 31 7.42 6.67 -8.41
N ASN A 32 7.40 7.58 -9.37
CA ASN A 32 7.97 8.92 -9.23
C ASN A 32 7.22 9.76 -8.18
N TYR A 33 5.88 9.71 -8.17
CA TYR A 33 5.08 10.43 -7.18
C TYR A 33 5.40 9.98 -5.76
N PHE A 34 5.34 8.66 -5.49
CA PHE A 34 5.59 8.16 -4.15
C PHE A 34 7.06 8.29 -3.76
N GLN A 35 8.01 8.05 -4.66
CA GLN A 35 9.44 8.21 -4.38
C GLN A 35 9.78 9.66 -4.00
N THR A 36 9.28 10.65 -4.74
CA THR A 36 9.51 12.07 -4.43
C THR A 36 9.00 12.45 -3.03
N ASN A 37 7.85 11.91 -2.63
CA ASN A 37 7.29 12.17 -1.31
C ASN A 37 8.02 11.41 -0.20
N ILE A 38 8.44 10.16 -0.45
CA ILE A 38 9.19 9.31 0.49
C ILE A 38 10.60 9.87 0.72
N ASP A 39 11.24 10.42 -0.31
CA ASP A 39 12.57 11.02 -0.22
C ASP A 39 12.58 12.33 0.59
N ASN A 40 11.42 12.96 0.78
CA ASN A 40 11.27 14.11 1.65
C ASN A 40 11.27 13.65 3.13
N PRO A 41 12.28 14.01 3.94
CA PRO A 41 12.39 13.54 5.33
C PRO A 41 11.24 13.99 6.23
N THR A 42 10.56 15.08 5.88
CA THR A 42 9.39 15.58 6.63
C THR A 42 8.22 14.63 6.46
N PHE A 43 7.89 14.32 5.20
CA PHE A 43 6.81 13.41 4.84
C PHE A 43 7.10 11.96 5.22
N TYR A 44 8.35 11.51 5.09
CA TYR A 44 8.76 10.17 5.49
C TYR A 44 8.43 9.85 6.96
N LYS A 45 8.60 10.84 7.85
CA LYS A 45 8.31 10.69 9.29
C LYS A 45 6.81 10.59 9.59
N GLU A 46 5.96 11.15 8.73
CA GLU A 46 4.51 11.07 8.86
C GLU A 46 3.96 9.69 8.47
N ILE A 47 4.67 8.96 7.59
CA ILE A 47 4.26 7.60 7.21
C ILE A 47 4.37 6.69 8.44
N PRO A 48 3.27 6.04 8.86
CA PRO A 48 3.27 5.19 10.03
C PRO A 48 4.15 3.94 9.85
N SER A 49 4.91 3.60 10.88
CA SER A 49 5.73 2.39 10.93
C SER A 49 4.93 1.25 11.56
N LEU A 50 4.80 0.10 10.89
CA LEU A 50 4.21 -1.10 11.48
C LEU A 50 5.05 -1.66 12.64
N ASN A 51 6.34 -1.29 12.75
CA ASN A 51 7.24 -1.78 13.78
C ASN A 51 7.14 -1.04 15.12
N ASP A 52 6.59 0.18 15.11
CA ASP A 52 6.52 1.06 16.29
C ASP A 52 5.08 1.22 16.81
N ARG A 53 4.16 0.30 16.44
CA ARG A 53 2.72 0.42 16.72
C ARG A 53 2.29 -0.47 17.88
N ASP A 54 1.54 0.14 18.79
CA ASP A 54 0.78 -0.54 19.83
C ASP A 54 -0.65 -0.84 19.35
N ASP A 55 -1.25 -1.91 19.87
CA ASP A 55 -2.57 -2.42 19.46
C ASP A 55 -3.74 -1.43 19.70
N GLU A 56 -3.52 -0.37 20.48
CA GLU A 56 -4.54 0.61 20.87
C GLU A 56 -4.97 1.55 19.72
N HIS A 57 -4.13 1.70 18.68
CA HIS A 57 -4.38 2.65 17.58
C HIS A 57 -4.30 1.95 16.22
N PRO A 58 -5.35 1.20 15.82
CA PRO A 58 -5.35 0.45 14.58
C PRO A 58 -5.21 1.39 13.38
N LEU A 59 -4.46 0.94 12.38
CA LEU A 59 -4.33 1.65 11.11
C LEU A 59 -5.58 1.44 10.25
N PRO A 60 -6.03 2.48 9.53
CA PRO A 60 -7.07 2.30 8.53
C PRO A 60 -6.60 1.33 7.45
N SER A 61 -7.51 0.48 6.96
CA SER A 61 -7.19 -0.43 5.87
C SER A 61 -6.83 0.34 4.60
N GLY A 62 -5.83 -0.14 3.86
CA GLY A 62 -5.41 0.45 2.59
C GLY A 62 -4.57 1.72 2.70
N CYS A 63 -4.10 2.10 3.89
CA CYS A 63 -3.15 3.20 4.05
C CYS A 63 -1.71 2.80 3.70
N LEU A 64 -0.90 3.78 3.35
CA LEU A 64 0.54 3.61 3.17
C LEU A 64 1.24 3.46 4.53
N VAL A 65 2.14 2.48 4.63
CA VAL A 65 2.90 2.19 5.85
C VAL A 65 4.37 1.96 5.52
N ARG A 66 5.24 2.16 6.50
CA ARG A 66 6.62 1.68 6.49
C ARG A 66 6.68 0.38 7.28
N TYR A 67 7.38 -0.60 6.76
CA TYR A 67 7.62 -1.86 7.46
C TYR A 67 9.05 -2.31 7.26
N ARG A 68 9.76 -2.47 8.38
CA ARG A 68 11.06 -3.11 8.46
C ARG A 68 10.85 -4.57 8.84
N ALA A 69 11.32 -5.47 7.99
CA ALA A 69 11.10 -6.90 8.13
C ALA A 69 12.27 -7.69 7.56
N MET A 70 12.34 -8.97 7.90
CA MET A 70 13.14 -9.92 7.14
C MET A 70 12.29 -10.56 6.05
N ILE A 71 12.86 -10.71 4.86
CA ILE A 71 12.26 -11.55 3.81
C ILE A 71 12.54 -13.01 4.20
N GLN A 72 11.48 -13.76 4.51
CA GLN A 72 11.59 -15.18 4.84
C GLN A 72 11.63 -16.04 3.57
N ASP A 73 10.81 -15.68 2.59
CA ASP A 73 10.69 -16.44 1.35
C ASP A 73 10.29 -15.52 0.19
N MET A 74 10.68 -15.95 -1.01
CA MET A 74 10.20 -15.42 -2.27
C MET A 74 9.15 -16.40 -2.77
N ALA A 75 7.87 -16.03 -2.63
CA ALA A 75 6.80 -16.82 -3.21
C ALA A 75 6.92 -16.79 -4.74
N ASP A 76 6.30 -17.77 -5.40
CA ASP A 76 6.10 -17.70 -6.84
C ASP A 76 5.35 -16.42 -7.23
N ASP A 77 5.54 -16.02 -8.47
CA ASP A 77 4.87 -14.88 -9.08
C ASP A 77 3.35 -14.96 -8.90
N GLU A 78 2.77 -13.95 -8.26
CA GLU A 78 1.33 -13.85 -8.08
C GLU A 78 0.70 -13.23 -9.33
N ILE A 79 -0.30 -13.91 -9.90
CA ILE A 79 -1.06 -13.42 -11.05
C ILE A 79 -2.16 -12.49 -10.57
N TYR A 80 -2.22 -11.29 -11.14
CA TYR A 80 -3.22 -10.26 -10.81
C TYR A 80 -3.81 -9.62 -12.07
N CYS A 81 -5.00 -9.04 -11.95
CA CYS A 81 -5.61 -8.25 -13.01
C CYS A 81 -5.07 -6.81 -12.99
N THR A 82 -4.63 -6.27 -14.14
CA THR A 82 -3.99 -4.96 -14.22
C THR A 82 -4.97 -3.82 -13.98
N ASN A 83 -6.15 -3.90 -14.60
CA ASN A 83 -7.20 -2.91 -14.52
C ASN A 83 -8.60 -3.51 -14.72
N TYR A 84 -9.62 -2.77 -14.28
CA TYR A 84 -11.02 -3.14 -14.45
C TYR A 84 -11.86 -1.90 -14.71
N LYS A 85 -13.04 -2.11 -15.30
CA LYS A 85 -13.98 -1.02 -15.61
C LYS A 85 -15.20 -1.08 -14.71
N VAL A 86 -15.62 0.08 -14.24
CA VAL A 86 -16.91 0.28 -13.57
C VAL A 86 -17.76 1.22 -14.41
N ARG A 87 -19.06 0.94 -14.52
CA ARG A 87 -20.01 1.74 -15.29
C ARG A 87 -21.07 2.33 -14.38
N SER A 88 -21.42 3.59 -14.58
CA SER A 88 -22.51 4.22 -13.83
C SER A 88 -23.84 3.53 -14.15
N ASN A 89 -24.68 3.41 -13.13
CA ASN A 89 -26.02 2.81 -13.26
C ASN A 89 -27.05 3.82 -13.78
N ASP A 90 -26.63 5.05 -14.07
CA ASP A 90 -27.48 6.10 -14.63
C ASP A 90 -27.64 5.97 -16.16
N TYR A 91 -28.46 6.83 -16.74
CA TYR A 91 -28.70 6.83 -18.20
C TYR A 91 -27.45 7.16 -19.02
N GLN A 92 -26.44 7.81 -18.42
CA GLN A 92 -25.23 8.20 -19.12
C GLN A 92 -24.26 7.03 -19.31
N GLN A 93 -24.38 5.96 -18.51
CA GLN A 93 -23.59 4.73 -18.65
C GLN A 93 -22.09 5.02 -18.76
N THR A 94 -21.59 5.98 -17.98
CA THR A 94 -20.20 6.43 -17.99
C THR A 94 -19.31 5.34 -17.42
N GLU A 95 -18.27 4.96 -18.18
CA GLU A 95 -17.28 3.99 -17.76
C GLU A 95 -16.04 4.67 -17.18
N ILE A 96 -15.56 4.15 -16.06
CA ILE A 96 -14.32 4.57 -15.40
C ILE A 96 -13.42 3.35 -15.29
N GLU A 97 -12.19 3.50 -15.73
CA GLU A 97 -11.16 2.47 -15.63
C GLU A 97 -10.32 2.67 -14.37
N LYS A 98 -10.18 1.62 -13.57
CA LYS A 98 -9.45 1.63 -12.31
C LYS A 98 -8.33 0.62 -12.32
N SER A 99 -7.26 0.90 -11.59
CA SER A 99 -6.15 -0.05 -11.43
C SER A 99 -6.50 -1.12 -10.38
N ALA A 100 -6.20 -2.38 -10.69
CA ALA A 100 -6.24 -3.50 -9.74
C ALA A 100 -4.84 -3.96 -9.30
N LYS A 101 -3.78 -3.24 -9.69
CA LYS A 101 -2.39 -3.62 -9.38
C LYS A 101 -2.08 -3.73 -7.87
N TYR A 102 -2.72 -2.89 -7.06
CA TYR A 102 -2.44 -2.77 -5.62
C TYR A 102 -3.60 -3.25 -4.74
N THR A 103 -4.60 -3.92 -5.32
CA THR A 103 -5.76 -4.42 -4.58
C THR A 103 -6.33 -5.67 -5.24
N ASP A 104 -6.67 -6.66 -4.43
CA ASP A 104 -7.25 -7.91 -4.92
C ASP A 104 -8.79 -7.83 -5.03
N LEU A 105 -9.38 -6.68 -4.66
CA LEU A 105 -10.81 -6.44 -4.68
C LEU A 105 -11.16 -5.34 -5.68
N PHE A 106 -12.13 -5.60 -6.56
CA PHE A 106 -12.69 -4.57 -7.42
C PHE A 106 -13.57 -3.62 -6.61
N VAL A 107 -13.05 -2.42 -6.36
CA VAL A 107 -13.74 -1.37 -5.62
C VAL A 107 -14.76 -0.66 -6.52
N CYS A 108 -16.02 -1.05 -6.38
CA CYS A 108 -17.14 -0.44 -7.08
C CYS A 108 -17.76 0.69 -6.24
N PRO A 109 -17.74 1.96 -6.72
CA PRO A 109 -18.39 3.06 -6.01
C PRO A 109 -19.92 2.89 -5.98
N PRO A 110 -20.61 3.49 -4.99
CA PRO A 110 -22.07 3.52 -4.98
C PRO A 110 -22.63 4.11 -6.29
N GLY A 111 -23.63 3.45 -6.87
CA GLY A 111 -24.22 3.87 -8.14
C GLY A 111 -23.46 3.41 -9.39
N TYR A 112 -22.43 2.56 -9.24
CA TYR A 112 -21.74 1.92 -10.35
C TYR A 112 -21.92 0.40 -10.32
N SER A 113 -21.60 -0.27 -11.42
CA SER A 113 -21.50 -1.73 -11.55
C SER A 113 -20.20 -2.12 -12.24
N VAL A 114 -19.59 -3.24 -11.85
CA VAL A 114 -18.41 -3.77 -12.55
C VAL A 114 -18.83 -4.28 -13.93
N VAL A 115 -18.14 -3.84 -14.98
CA VAL A 115 -18.48 -4.18 -16.38
C VAL A 115 -18.01 -5.58 -16.76
N GLU A 116 -16.82 -5.96 -16.31
CA GLU A 116 -16.15 -7.20 -16.68
C GLU A 116 -15.96 -8.07 -15.44
N GLN A 117 -16.84 -9.06 -15.25
CA GLN A 117 -16.69 -10.04 -14.15
C GLN A 117 -15.61 -11.08 -14.46
N GLU A 118 -15.38 -11.36 -15.74
CA GLU A 118 -14.34 -12.26 -16.24
C GLU A 118 -13.43 -11.45 -17.18
N PRO A 119 -12.34 -10.85 -16.67
CA PRO A 119 -11.43 -10.09 -17.51
C PRO A 119 -10.70 -11.01 -18.50
N PRO A 120 -10.41 -10.54 -19.72
CA PRO A 120 -9.71 -11.34 -20.72
C PRO A 120 -8.23 -11.54 -20.33
N ARG A 121 -7.59 -12.57 -20.91
CA ARG A 121 -6.23 -12.99 -20.53
C ARG A 121 -5.18 -11.88 -20.67
N GLU A 122 -5.35 -10.94 -21.60
CA GLU A 122 -4.39 -9.85 -21.80
C GLU A 122 -4.36 -8.84 -20.63
N LYS A 123 -5.38 -8.85 -19.77
CA LYS A 123 -5.44 -8.00 -18.57
C LYS A 123 -4.78 -8.62 -17.35
N PHE A 124 -4.14 -9.78 -17.47
CA PHE A 124 -3.41 -10.38 -16.37
C PHE A 124 -1.91 -10.09 -16.48
N SER A 125 -1.29 -9.84 -15.34
CA SER A 125 0.15 -9.67 -15.18
C SER A 125 0.61 -10.43 -13.93
N SER A 126 1.93 -10.53 -13.72
CA SER A 126 2.50 -11.16 -12.54
C SER A 126 3.29 -10.17 -11.69
N ARG A 127 3.31 -10.40 -10.37
CA ARG A 127 4.11 -9.63 -9.42
C ARG A 127 4.88 -10.56 -8.49
N GLN A 128 6.15 -10.25 -8.26
CA GLN A 128 6.95 -10.93 -7.26
C GLN A 128 6.42 -10.61 -5.87
N CYS A 129 6.07 -11.65 -5.12
CA CYS A 129 5.63 -11.52 -3.73
C CYS A 129 6.75 -11.93 -2.77
N PHE A 130 6.82 -11.23 -1.63
CA PHE A 130 7.77 -11.49 -0.57
C PHE A 130 7.02 -11.78 0.72
N LEU A 131 7.32 -12.90 1.36
CA LEU A 131 6.85 -13.18 2.70
C LEU A 131 7.75 -12.45 3.70
N CYS A 132 7.22 -11.40 4.32
CA CYS A 132 7.94 -10.58 5.28
C CYS A 132 7.58 -10.97 6.72
N ILE A 133 8.58 -11.35 7.52
CA ILE A 133 8.43 -11.63 8.96
C ILE A 133 9.06 -10.52 9.82
N PRO A 134 8.54 -10.29 11.05
CA PRO A 134 9.17 -9.38 11.99
C PRO A 134 10.64 -9.74 12.21
N VAL A 135 11.50 -8.72 12.31
CA VAL A 135 12.92 -8.95 12.60
C VAL A 135 13.04 -9.62 13.98
N PRO A 136 13.74 -10.77 14.08
CA PRO A 136 13.96 -11.43 15.35
C PRO A 136 14.58 -10.49 16.38
N ASN A 137 14.22 -10.67 17.65
CA ASN A 137 14.67 -9.82 18.76
C ASN A 137 14.20 -8.36 18.73
N GLU A 138 13.34 -7.94 17.79
CA GLU A 138 12.70 -6.61 17.84
C GLU A 138 11.31 -6.61 18.49
N THR A 139 10.80 -7.79 18.83
CA THR A 139 9.50 -7.95 19.51
C THR A 139 9.52 -7.36 20.91
N GLN A 140 8.37 -6.85 21.36
CA GLN A 140 8.26 -6.14 22.64
C GLN A 140 8.73 -6.99 23.84
N TRP A 141 8.34 -8.27 23.90
CA TRP A 141 8.76 -9.17 24.97
C TRP A 141 10.27 -9.38 25.07
N VAL A 142 11.02 -9.31 23.95
CA VAL A 142 12.49 -9.42 23.96
C VAL A 142 13.11 -8.15 24.54
N LYS A 143 12.56 -6.98 24.16
CA LYS A 143 12.99 -5.69 24.74
C LYS A 143 12.73 -5.67 26.24
N ASP A 144 11.58 -6.16 26.69
CA ASP A 144 11.21 -6.22 28.10
C ASP A 144 12.10 -7.18 28.89
N ALA A 145 12.36 -8.39 28.35
CA ALA A 145 13.28 -9.33 28.95
C ALA A 145 14.70 -8.76 29.04
N TYR A 146 15.18 -8.10 27.98
CA TYR A 146 16.50 -7.47 27.98
C TYR A 146 16.63 -6.37 29.05
N ARG A 147 15.63 -5.49 29.17
CA ARG A 147 15.57 -4.47 30.24
C ARG A 147 15.58 -5.10 31.64
N HIS A 148 14.86 -6.21 31.82
CA HIS A 148 14.83 -6.93 33.09
C HIS A 148 16.19 -7.53 33.48
N TYR A 149 16.91 -8.12 32.53
CA TYR A 149 18.20 -8.79 32.81
C TYR A 149 19.41 -7.85 32.86
N PHE A 150 19.43 -6.77 32.08
CA PHE A 150 20.61 -5.91 31.90
C PHE A 150 20.44 -4.46 32.39
N GLY A 151 19.25 -4.08 32.87
CA GLY A 151 18.96 -2.71 33.33
C GLY A 151 18.73 -1.71 32.19
N GLU A 152 18.27 -0.50 32.54
CA GLU A 152 17.91 0.55 31.55
C GLU A 152 19.11 1.26 30.89
N GLU A 153 20.34 1.07 31.40
CA GLU A 153 21.53 1.82 30.93
C GLU A 153 22.05 1.39 29.55
N PHE A 154 21.55 0.28 29.00
CA PHE A 154 21.96 -0.23 27.69
C PHE A 154 20.87 0.04 26.63
N THR A 155 20.85 1.25 26.07
CA THR A 155 20.04 1.55 24.88
C THR A 155 20.59 0.80 23.67
N MET A 156 19.82 -0.14 23.12
CA MET A 156 20.00 -0.55 21.73
C MET A 156 19.93 0.70 20.86
N HIS A 157 21.05 1.11 20.28
CA HIS A 157 21.04 2.15 19.25
C HIS A 157 20.13 1.66 18.13
N LYS A 158 18.98 2.34 17.94
CA LYS A 158 18.16 2.20 16.73
C LYS A 158 19.10 2.47 15.56
N ARG A 159 19.45 1.43 14.80
CA ARG A 159 20.10 1.56 13.49
C ARG A 159 19.07 2.04 12.47
#